data_AF-A0A2N3CH34-F1
#
_entry.id   AF-A0A2N3CH34-F1
#
_cell.length_a   1.000
_cell.length_b   1.000
_cell.length_c   1.000
_cell.angle_alpha   90.00
_cell.angle_beta   90.00
_cell.angle_gamma   90.00
#
_symmetry.space_group_name_H-M   'P 1'
#
loop_
_entity.id
_entity.type
_entity.pdbx_description
1 polymer ?
#
loop_
_entity_poly.entity_id
_entity_poly.type
_entity_poly.pdbx_seq_one_letter_code
_entity_poly.pdbx_strand_id
1 'polypeptide(L)'
;MKLLLIALALTASSVSCTSRMAPNNAEVNSCRLLVAIGAQYNQLLATERRERMQVMRFASEAAMNAYIEETNRFLDEADRLNRLLVRFNAKHGEGKGLPPLLGNGATEQSAARASASADECAAKFLE
;
A
#
# COMPACT_ATOMS: atom_id res chain seq x y z
N MET A 1 5.80 -13.83 64.12
CA MET A 1 4.39 -13.62 63.72
C MET A 1 4.08 -12.14 63.67
N LYS A 2 3.85 -11.60 62.47
CA LYS A 2 2.96 -10.44 62.19
C LYS A 2 2.77 -10.40 60.68
N LEU A 3 1.59 -10.83 60.24
CA LEU A 3 1.05 -10.62 58.91
C LEU A 3 0.77 -9.13 58.70
N LEU A 4 0.97 -8.63 57.48
CA LEU A 4 0.06 -7.69 56.83
C LEU A 4 0.35 -7.65 55.33
N LEU A 5 -0.52 -8.37 54.60
CA LEU A 5 -0.82 -8.18 53.18
C LEU A 5 -1.53 -6.84 53.00
N ILE A 6 -1.04 -6.00 52.07
CA ILE A 6 -1.82 -4.96 51.38
C ILE A 6 -1.23 -4.91 49.95
N ALA A 7 -1.78 -5.69 49.03
CA ALA A 7 -2.86 -5.30 48.12
C ALA A 7 -2.40 -4.27 47.07
N LEU A 8 -2.05 -4.82 45.89
CA LEU A 8 -2.53 -4.40 44.57
C LEU A 8 -3.03 -2.94 44.48
N ALA A 9 -2.17 -2.01 44.08
CA ALA A 9 -2.59 -0.74 43.48
C ALA A 9 -2.51 -0.86 41.96
N LEU A 10 -3.41 -1.69 41.41
CA LEU A 10 -3.92 -1.53 40.05
C LEU A 10 -4.82 -0.28 40.06
N THR A 11 -4.33 0.86 39.60
CA THR A 11 -5.14 2.02 39.17
C THR A 11 -4.18 3.06 38.59
N ALA A 12 -4.31 3.57 37.39
CA ALA A 12 -5.23 3.31 36.33
C ALA A 12 -4.43 3.62 35.07
N SER A 13 -4.44 2.71 34.09
CA SER A 13 -4.10 3.07 32.73
C SER A 13 -4.93 4.31 32.40
N SER A 14 -4.28 5.47 32.27
CA SER A 14 -4.85 6.57 31.53
C SER A 14 -5.01 6.07 30.11
N VAL A 15 -6.14 5.41 29.85
CA VAL A 15 -6.66 5.25 28.51
C VAL A 15 -6.92 6.68 28.09
N SER A 16 -5.92 7.29 27.45
CA SER A 16 -6.12 8.49 26.68
C SER A 16 -7.18 8.10 25.67
N CYS A 17 -8.44 8.42 25.98
CA CYS A 17 -9.50 8.57 25.02
C CYS A 17 -9.06 9.71 24.10
N THR A 18 -8.13 9.42 23.19
CA THR A 18 -7.98 10.22 22.01
C THR A 18 -9.33 10.09 21.34
N SER A 19 -10.10 11.17 21.40
CA SER A 19 -11.27 11.32 20.54
C SER A 19 -10.75 10.99 19.15
N ARG A 20 -11.12 9.81 18.63
CA ARG A 20 -10.87 9.46 17.23
C ARG A 20 -11.75 10.41 16.46
N MET A 21 -11.24 11.62 16.23
CA MET A 21 -11.80 12.50 15.22
C MET A 21 -11.93 11.66 13.97
N ALA A 22 -13.14 11.62 13.42
CA ALA A 22 -13.35 10.95 12.15
C ALA A 22 -12.29 11.46 11.17
N PRO A 23 -11.60 10.55 10.45
CA PRO A 23 -10.53 10.95 9.55
C PRO A 23 -11.08 12.02 8.61
N ASN A 24 -10.36 13.15 8.50
CA ASN A 24 -10.89 14.23 7.68
C ASN A 24 -10.80 13.83 6.19
N ASN A 25 -11.71 14.35 5.37
CA ASN A 25 -11.78 13.99 3.95
C ASN A 25 -10.46 14.25 3.20
N ALA A 26 -9.62 15.19 3.65
CA ALA A 26 -8.34 15.47 3.03
C ALA A 26 -7.35 14.31 3.24
N GLU A 27 -7.23 13.80 4.47
CA GLU A 27 -6.37 12.66 4.79
C GLU A 27 -6.79 11.39 4.03
N VAL A 28 -8.09 11.12 3.95
CA VAL A 28 -8.61 9.98 3.18
C VAL A 28 -8.31 10.13 1.69
N ASN A 29 -8.48 11.33 1.13
CA ASN A 29 -8.14 11.60 -0.28
C ASN A 29 -6.64 11.47 -0.56
N SER A 30 -5.78 11.94 0.34
CA SER A 30 -4.33 11.75 0.24
C SER A 30 -3.95 10.27 0.29
N CYS A 31 -4.60 9.50 1.15
CA CYS A 31 -4.39 8.06 1.23
C CYS A 31 -4.77 7.36 -0.08
N ARG A 32 -5.96 7.68 -0.60
CA ARG A 32 -6.46 7.16 -1.87
C ARG A 32 -5.47 7.43 -3.01
N LEU A 33 -4.86 8.62 -3.02
CA LEU A 33 -3.84 8.98 -4.00
C LEU A 33 -2.60 8.11 -3.89
N LEU A 34 -2.09 7.84 -2.67
CA LEU A 34 -0.94 6.96 -2.48
C LEU A 34 -1.20 5.54 -2.98
N VAL A 35 -2.38 4.98 -2.69
CA VAL A 35 -2.79 3.65 -3.18
C VAL A 35 -2.82 3.62 -4.71
N ALA A 36 -3.40 4.65 -5.34
CA ALA A 36 -3.46 4.74 -6.79
C ALA A 36 -2.07 4.88 -7.44
N ILE A 37 -1.17 5.67 -6.85
CA ILE A 37 0.21 5.82 -7.32
C ILE A 37 0.94 4.47 -7.23
N GLY A 38 0.79 3.75 -6.12
CA GLY A 38 1.38 2.43 -5.95
C GLY A 38 0.90 1.44 -7.01
N ALA A 39 -0.42 1.36 -7.25
CA ALA A 39 -0.99 0.49 -8.27
C ALA A 39 -0.41 0.82 -9.65
N GLN A 40 -0.35 2.10 -9.97
CA GLN A 40 0.12 2.56 -11.27
C GLN A 40 1.62 2.30 -11.48
N TYR A 41 2.49 2.58 -10.50
CA TYR A 41 3.93 2.35 -10.65
C TYR A 41 4.25 0.88 -10.90
N ASN A 42 3.55 -0.01 -10.20
CA ASN A 42 3.66 -1.45 -10.43
C ASN A 42 3.18 -1.84 -11.85
N GLN A 43 2.05 -1.27 -12.31
CA GLN A 43 1.55 -1.52 -13.67
C GLN A 43 2.50 -0.98 -14.76
N LEU A 44 3.08 0.20 -14.58
CA LEU A 44 4.07 0.78 -15.49
C LEU A 44 5.31 -0.09 -15.58
N LEU A 45 5.89 -0.50 -14.44
CA LEU A 45 7.05 -1.41 -14.42
C LEU A 45 6.75 -2.73 -15.12
N ALA A 46 5.59 -3.35 -14.85
CA ALA A 46 5.20 -4.57 -15.53
C ALA A 46 5.06 -4.38 -17.05
N THR A 47 4.51 -3.24 -17.48
CA THR A 47 4.33 -2.91 -18.90
C THR A 47 5.68 -2.70 -19.57
N GLU A 48 6.54 -1.85 -19.02
CA GLU A 48 7.91 -1.62 -19.52
C GLU A 48 8.71 -2.93 -19.57
N ARG A 49 8.56 -3.79 -18.56
CA ARG A 49 9.25 -5.09 -18.54
C ARG A 49 8.74 -6.03 -19.62
N ARG A 50 7.43 -6.10 -19.84
CA ARG A 50 6.83 -6.87 -20.95
C ARG A 50 7.30 -6.38 -22.30
N GLU A 51 7.37 -5.06 -22.50
CA GLU A 51 7.89 -4.47 -23.74
C GLU A 51 9.37 -4.83 -23.94
N ARG A 52 10.21 -4.71 -22.91
CA ARG A 52 11.62 -5.12 -22.97
C ARG A 52 11.78 -6.62 -23.25
N MET A 53 10.90 -7.45 -22.73
CA MET A 53 10.91 -8.90 -22.96
C MET A 53 10.80 -9.26 -24.45
N GLN A 54 10.06 -8.46 -25.24
CA GLN A 54 9.86 -8.71 -26.68
C GLN A 54 11.14 -8.58 -27.51
N VAL A 55 12.14 -7.84 -27.01
CA VAL A 55 13.40 -7.57 -27.73
C VAL A 55 14.63 -8.14 -27.02
N MET A 56 14.46 -8.74 -25.84
CA MET A 56 15.54 -9.31 -25.04
C MET A 56 15.91 -10.71 -25.54
N ARG A 57 17.21 -11.01 -25.57
CA ARG A 57 17.70 -12.39 -25.70
C ARG A 57 18.06 -12.92 -24.32
N PHE A 58 17.35 -13.96 -23.87
CA PHE A 58 17.64 -14.60 -22.60
C PHE A 58 18.78 -15.61 -22.74
N ALA A 59 19.66 -15.66 -21.74
CA ALA A 59 20.77 -16.61 -21.70
C ALA A 59 20.32 -18.07 -21.48
N SER A 60 19.12 -18.26 -20.92
CA SER A 60 18.51 -19.55 -20.66
C SER A 60 17.00 -19.41 -20.46
N GLU A 61 16.28 -20.54 -20.51
CA GLU A 61 14.87 -20.60 -20.14
C GLU A 61 14.65 -20.20 -18.68
N ALA A 62 15.56 -20.60 -17.78
CA ALA A 62 15.51 -20.20 -16.38
C ALA A 62 15.58 -18.66 -16.20
N ALA A 63 16.42 -17.98 -16.98
CA ALA A 63 16.50 -16.52 -16.96
C ALA A 63 15.21 -15.85 -17.48
N MET A 64 14.59 -16.42 -18.53
CA MET A 64 13.31 -15.96 -19.05
C MET A 64 12.19 -16.14 -18.02
N ASN A 65 12.11 -17.32 -17.39
CA ASN A 65 11.08 -17.62 -16.39
C ASN A 65 11.20 -16.72 -15.15
N ALA A 66 12.42 -16.46 -14.66
CA ALA A 66 12.65 -15.52 -13.57
C ALA A 66 12.19 -14.09 -13.92
N TYR A 67 12.46 -13.64 -15.15
CA TYR A 67 12.02 -12.33 -15.62
C TYR A 67 10.49 -12.23 -15.74
N ILE A 68 9.84 -13.30 -16.20
CA ILE A 68 8.36 -13.42 -16.26
C ILE A 68 7.78 -13.40 -14.85
N GLU A 69 8.32 -14.18 -13.93
CA GLU A 69 7.85 -14.26 -12.54
C GLU A 69 7.91 -12.88 -11.85
N GLU A 70 9.03 -12.18 -11.99
CA GLU A 70 9.18 -10.82 -11.45
C GLU A 70 8.19 -9.83 -12.08
N THR A 71 7.95 -9.95 -13.38
CA THR A 71 6.96 -9.13 -14.09
C THR A 71 5.54 -9.41 -13.58
N ASN A 72 5.20 -10.69 -13.34
CA ASN A 72 3.92 -11.08 -12.77
C ASN A 72 3.74 -10.57 -11.33
N ARG A 73 4.80 -10.55 -10.53
CA ARG A 73 4.75 -9.97 -9.18
C ARG A 73 4.35 -8.50 -9.18
N PHE A 74 4.84 -7.70 -10.12
CA PHE A 74 4.41 -6.31 -10.24
C PHE A 74 2.92 -6.21 -10.62
N LEU A 75 2.40 -7.09 -11.47
CA LEU A 75 0.99 -7.10 -11.83
C LEU A 75 0.10 -7.51 -10.66
N ASP A 76 0.48 -8.56 -9.95
CA ASP A 76 -0.25 -9.04 -8.77
C ASP A 76 -0.31 -7.96 -7.69
N GLU A 77 0.77 -7.19 -7.52
CA GLU A 77 0.85 -6.06 -6.60
C GLU A 77 -0.02 -4.89 -7.06
N ALA A 78 -0.02 -4.56 -8.36
CA ALA A 78 -0.92 -3.55 -8.92
C ALA A 78 -2.39 -3.92 -8.69
N ASP A 79 -2.75 -5.18 -8.93
CA ASP A 79 -4.11 -5.70 -8.72
C ASP A 79 -4.50 -5.69 -7.24
N ARG A 80 -3.56 -6.02 -6.34
CA ARG A 80 -3.77 -5.93 -4.89
C ARG A 80 -4.08 -4.50 -4.46
N LEU A 81 -3.31 -3.53 -4.94
CA LEU A 81 -3.51 -2.11 -4.65
C LEU A 81 -4.80 -1.57 -5.28
N ASN A 82 -5.18 -2.01 -6.48
CA ASN A 82 -6.47 -1.69 -7.08
C ASN A 82 -7.64 -2.22 -6.24
N ARG A 83 -7.55 -3.45 -5.71
CA ARG A 83 -8.55 -3.98 -4.76
C ARG A 83 -8.62 -3.14 -3.48
N LEU A 84 -7.48 -2.66 -2.99
CA LEU A 84 -7.42 -1.75 -1.84
C LEU A 84 -8.12 -0.42 -2.14
N LEU A 85 -7.92 0.13 -3.34
CA LEU A 85 -8.58 1.35 -3.81
C LEU A 85 -10.11 1.19 -3.89
N VAL A 86 -10.59 0.04 -4.38
CA VAL A 86 -12.03 -0.30 -4.38
C VAL A 86 -12.58 -0.33 -2.95
N ARG A 87 -11.85 -0.92 -1.99
CA ARG A 87 -12.26 -0.91 -0.57
C ARG A 87 -12.31 0.50 0.02
N PHE A 88 -11.36 1.37 -0.34
CA PHE A 88 -11.38 2.78 0.04
C PHE A 88 -12.62 3.50 -0.48
N ASN A 89 -12.95 3.32 -1.75
CA ASN A 89 -14.12 3.94 -2.36
C ASN A 89 -15.41 3.42 -1.75
N ALA A 90 -15.48 2.13 -1.40
CA ALA A 90 -16.63 1.56 -0.72
C ALA A 90 -16.83 2.10 0.71
N LYS A 91 -15.73 2.30 1.48
CA LYS A 91 -15.80 2.76 2.88
C LYS A 91 -16.02 4.28 2.99
N HIS A 92 -15.42 5.05 2.10
CA HIS A 92 -15.32 6.52 2.24
C HIS A 92 -15.91 7.31 1.06
N GLY A 93 -16.58 6.64 0.13
CA GLY A 93 -17.08 7.24 -1.11
C GLY A 93 -15.99 7.42 -2.18
N GLU A 94 -16.40 7.73 -3.41
CA GLU A 94 -15.47 8.04 -4.49
C GLU A 94 -14.75 9.37 -4.20
N GLY A 95 -13.42 9.37 -4.36
CA GLY A 95 -12.61 10.58 -4.20
C GLY A 95 -12.84 11.60 -5.29
N LYS A 96 -12.29 12.80 -5.09
CA LYS A 96 -12.04 13.68 -6.25
C LYS A 96 -11.13 12.93 -7.23
N GLY A 97 -11.45 13.03 -8.51
CA GLY A 97 -10.74 12.33 -9.58
C GLY A 97 -9.23 12.36 -9.36
N LEU A 98 -8.60 11.19 -9.44
CA LEU A 98 -7.17 11.07 -9.24
C LEU A 98 -6.46 11.97 -10.27
N PRO A 99 -5.46 12.76 -9.85
CA PRO A 99 -4.71 13.60 -10.77
C PRO A 99 -4.15 12.74 -11.91
N PRO A 100 -4.06 13.30 -13.13
CA PRO A 100 -3.43 12.60 -14.24
C PRO A 100 -2.03 12.19 -13.82
N LEU A 101 -1.74 10.94 -14.12
CA LEU A 101 -0.65 10.22 -13.51
C LEU A 101 0.71 10.75 -13.98
N LEU A 102 1.73 10.65 -13.13
CA LEU A 102 3.09 11.08 -13.45
C LEU A 102 3.64 10.23 -14.61
N GLY A 103 4.08 10.90 -15.68
CA GLY A 103 4.71 10.27 -16.84
C GLY A 103 6.07 9.62 -16.52
N ASN A 104 6.50 8.70 -17.39
CA ASN A 104 7.75 7.94 -17.44
C ASN A 104 8.78 8.21 -16.31
N GLY A 105 9.07 7.18 -15.50
CA GLY A 105 10.03 7.29 -14.39
C GLY A 105 9.77 6.38 -13.20
N ALA A 106 8.82 5.43 -13.29
CA ALA A 106 8.64 4.43 -12.26
C ALA A 106 9.87 3.51 -12.23
N THR A 107 10.51 3.41 -11.07
CA THR A 107 11.60 2.46 -10.80
C THR A 107 11.11 1.42 -9.80
N GLU A 108 11.77 0.26 -9.72
CA GLU A 108 11.43 -0.76 -8.73
C GLU A 108 11.44 -0.20 -7.31
N GLN A 109 12.40 0.69 -7.00
CA GLN A 109 12.46 1.37 -5.70
C GLN A 109 11.28 2.32 -5.48
N SER A 110 10.87 3.09 -6.49
CA SER A 110 9.73 4.00 -6.32
C SER A 110 8.41 3.24 -6.20
N ALA A 111 8.23 2.13 -6.93
CA ALA A 111 7.08 1.24 -6.80
C ALA A 111 7.03 0.60 -5.40
N ALA A 112 8.14 0.07 -4.91
CA ALA A 112 8.21 -0.51 -3.56
C ALA A 112 7.89 0.51 -2.46
N ARG A 113 8.44 1.74 -2.55
CA ARG A 113 8.12 2.81 -1.61
C ARG A 113 6.65 3.21 -1.66
N ALA A 114 6.07 3.30 -2.86
CA ALA A 114 4.66 3.65 -3.05
C ALA A 114 3.73 2.55 -2.50
N SER A 115 4.03 1.28 -2.75
CA SER A 115 3.32 0.12 -2.16
C SER A 115 3.37 0.14 -0.64
N ALA A 116 4.55 0.33 -0.04
CA ALA A 116 4.69 0.40 1.42
C ALA A 116 3.90 1.58 2.02
N SER A 117 3.97 2.75 1.37
CA SER A 117 3.22 3.93 1.80
C SER A 117 1.70 3.72 1.68
N ALA A 118 1.27 3.00 0.64
CA ALA A 118 -0.12 2.62 0.45
C ALA A 118 -0.60 1.65 1.54
N ASP A 119 0.20 0.67 1.93
CA ASP A 119 -0.12 -0.29 2.99
C ASP A 119 -0.22 0.37 4.37
N GLU A 120 0.79 1.17 4.74
CA GLU A 120 0.79 1.94 5.99
C GLU A 120 -0.43 2.84 6.09
N CYS A 121 -0.76 3.50 4.98
CA CYS A 121 -1.91 4.39 4.94
C CYS A 121 -3.23 3.61 5.00
N ALA A 122 -3.35 2.51 4.25
CA ALA A 122 -4.54 1.67 4.27
C ALA A 122 -4.83 1.08 5.65
N ALA A 123 -3.81 0.67 6.39
CA ALA A 123 -3.96 0.22 7.77
C ALA A 123 -4.65 1.28 8.65
N LYS A 124 -4.31 2.57 8.49
CA LYS A 124 -4.92 3.67 9.26
C LYS A 124 -6.40 3.91 8.96
N PHE A 125 -6.87 3.68 7.72
CA PHE A 125 -8.20 4.11 7.28
C PHE A 125 -9.16 2.98 6.86
N LEU A 126 -8.66 1.76 6.60
CA LEU A 126 -9.47 0.60 6.21
C LEU A 126 -9.70 -0.41 7.34
N GLU A 127 -8.78 -0.51 8.31
CA GLU A 127 -9.03 -1.22 9.58
C GLU A 127 -10.10 -0.52 10.43
#